data_AF-A0A7V4JD90-F1
#
_entry.id   AF-A0A7V4JD90-F1
#
_cell.length_a   1.000
_cell.length_b   1.000
_cell.length_c   1.000
_cell.angle_alpha   90.00
_cell.angle_beta   90.00
_cell.angle_gamma   90.00
#
_symmetry.space_group_name_H-M   'P 1'
#
loop_
_entity.id
_entity.type
_entity.pdbx_description
1 polymer ?
#
loop_
_entity_poly.entity_id
_entity_poly.type
_entity_poly.pdbx_seq_one_letter_code
_entity_poly.pdbx_strand_id
1 'polypeptide(L)'
;MLTPFPWFGGKSRVAATVWSRFGDVHHYIEPFAGSLAVLFGRPHVARHETVNDLDCFLANFWRGIALDPVAVAHYASWPQNEADLHARHLYIGAQTDFRERMHTDPLFFDPKIAGWWLYGISIWIGDGWCQAFKSRRRIQLTSPQGVNRFTLIPGTTLPFDATCDERTAEIIRYALLIADRLRNTRVCCGDWGRVVTPAIMNSRTPTGVFLDPPYGTPEVASDLYTHHNRSVAAECAAWAIANGDNPNYRIAVCGYEGEHEFPDTWECVPWKTCGGLGGLKGPGQNENRFKERIWFSPHCNKPQGEST
;
A
#
# COMPACT_ATOMS: atom_id res chain seq x y z
N MET A 1 -5.28 2.97 12.30
CA MET A 1 -5.37 4.27 11.59
C MET A 1 -6.00 4.01 10.22
N LEU A 2 -6.75 4.95 9.63
CA LEU A 2 -7.22 4.77 8.24
C LEU A 2 -6.05 4.92 7.26
N THR A 3 -6.18 4.43 6.03
CA THR A 3 -5.14 4.65 5.01
C THR A 3 -5.26 6.06 4.41
N PRO A 4 -4.13 6.75 4.15
CA PRO A 4 -4.13 8.12 3.64
C PRO A 4 -4.65 8.23 2.20
N PHE A 5 -4.53 7.17 1.42
CA PHE A 5 -4.99 7.11 0.05
C PHE A 5 -5.51 5.70 -0.28
N PRO A 6 -6.36 5.56 -1.31
CA PRO A 6 -6.65 4.27 -1.91
C PRO A 6 -5.43 3.76 -2.68
N TRP A 7 -5.28 2.45 -2.72
CA TRP A 7 -4.21 1.79 -3.48
C TRP A 7 -4.79 0.61 -4.24
N PHE A 8 -4.32 0.40 -5.46
CA PHE A 8 -4.71 -0.79 -6.21
C PHE A 8 -4.26 -2.04 -5.45
N GLY A 9 -5.17 -2.98 -5.22
CA GLY A 9 -4.91 -4.14 -4.37
C GLY A 9 -4.90 -3.86 -2.86
N GLY A 10 -5.27 -2.66 -2.39
CA GLY A 10 -5.18 -2.27 -0.97
C GLY A 10 -5.76 -3.30 0.02
N LYS A 11 -4.94 -3.68 1.01
CA LYS A 11 -5.17 -4.81 1.93
C LYS A 11 -5.77 -4.42 3.28
N SER A 12 -6.42 -3.26 3.38
CA SER A 12 -6.99 -2.76 4.64
C SER A 12 -8.04 -3.69 5.26
N ARG A 13 -8.80 -4.41 4.43
CA ARG A 13 -9.81 -5.37 4.88
C ARG A 13 -9.24 -6.67 5.44
N VAL A 14 -8.06 -7.07 4.96
CA VAL A 14 -7.39 -8.29 5.44
C VAL A 14 -6.36 -7.99 6.52
N ALA A 15 -6.07 -6.72 6.81
CA ALA A 15 -5.10 -6.33 7.84
C ALA A 15 -5.39 -7.02 9.19
N ALA A 16 -6.66 -7.06 9.62
CA ALA A 16 -7.04 -7.74 10.87
C ALA A 16 -6.75 -9.25 10.82
N THR A 17 -7.04 -9.91 9.69
CA THR A 17 -6.71 -11.32 9.48
C THR A 17 -5.20 -11.51 9.49
N VAL A 18 -4.44 -10.71 8.74
CA VAL A 18 -2.96 -10.80 8.72
C VAL A 18 -2.39 -10.63 10.12
N TRP A 19 -2.86 -9.65 10.90
CA TRP A 19 -2.40 -9.44 12.28
C TRP A 19 -2.83 -10.53 13.25
N SER A 20 -3.97 -11.20 13.05
CA SER A 20 -4.32 -12.36 13.88
C SER A 20 -3.37 -13.54 13.62
N ARG A 21 -2.96 -13.72 12.36
CA ARG A 21 -1.98 -14.74 11.95
C ARG A 21 -0.55 -14.39 12.36
N PHE A 22 -0.18 -13.11 12.28
CA PHE A 22 1.15 -12.64 12.69
C PHE A 22 1.27 -12.51 14.19
N GLY A 23 0.22 -12.14 14.93
CA GLY A 23 0.31 -11.78 16.34
C GLY A 23 1.31 -10.64 16.60
N ASP A 24 1.82 -10.56 17.84
CA ASP A 24 2.77 -9.54 18.25
C ASP A 24 4.21 -9.92 17.87
N VAL A 25 4.53 -9.73 16.58
CA VAL A 25 5.90 -9.90 16.07
C VAL A 25 6.83 -8.79 16.53
N HIS A 26 8.09 -9.12 16.77
CA HIS A 26 9.12 -8.17 17.14
C HIS A 26 9.48 -7.25 15.96
N HIS A 27 9.56 -7.82 14.76
CA HIS A 27 9.84 -7.09 13.53
C HIS A 27 8.74 -7.35 12.50
N TYR A 28 8.26 -6.31 11.86
CA TYR A 28 7.34 -6.40 10.73
C TYR A 28 7.98 -5.84 9.46
N ILE A 29 7.83 -6.56 8.35
CA ILE A 29 8.41 -6.21 7.05
C ILE A 29 7.31 -6.24 5.98
N GLU A 30 7.17 -5.15 5.24
CA GLU A 30 6.21 -4.99 4.13
C GLU A 30 6.99 -4.56 2.88
N PRO A 31 7.48 -5.50 2.05
CA PRO A 31 8.33 -5.20 0.90
C PRO A 31 7.64 -4.45 -0.24
N PHE A 32 6.30 -4.50 -0.26
CA PHE A 32 5.41 -3.84 -1.21
C PHE A 32 4.42 -2.96 -0.42
N ALA A 33 4.92 -1.83 0.07
CA ALA A 33 4.23 -0.99 1.02
C ALA A 33 2.90 -0.44 0.50
N GLY A 34 2.85 0.04 -0.75
CA GLY A 34 1.67 0.68 -1.31
C GLY A 34 1.05 1.72 -0.37
N SER A 35 -0.17 1.43 0.13
CA SER A 35 -0.88 2.31 1.09
C SER A 35 -0.52 2.14 2.56
N LEU A 36 0.38 1.21 2.91
CA LEU A 36 0.68 0.77 4.28
C LEU A 36 -0.55 0.29 5.04
N ALA A 37 -1.55 -0.24 4.33
CA ALA A 37 -2.81 -0.64 4.94
C ALA A 37 -2.64 -1.67 6.05
N VAL A 38 -1.72 -2.62 5.86
CA VAL A 38 -1.43 -3.64 6.86
C VAL A 38 -0.63 -3.05 8.01
N LEU A 39 0.44 -2.28 7.76
CA LEU A 39 1.17 -1.57 8.82
C LEU A 39 0.28 -0.67 9.70
N PHE A 40 -0.61 0.12 9.09
CA PHE A 40 -1.53 1.00 9.82
C PHE A 40 -2.62 0.24 10.59
N GLY A 41 -2.85 -1.02 10.23
CA GLY A 41 -3.74 -1.94 10.92
C GLY A 41 -3.09 -2.68 12.09
N ARG A 42 -1.78 -2.47 12.36
CA ARG A 42 -1.08 -3.14 13.46
C ARG A 42 -1.74 -2.82 14.81
N PRO A 43 -2.20 -3.84 15.56
CA PRO A 43 -2.85 -3.62 16.85
C PRO A 43 -1.86 -3.54 18.03
N HIS A 44 -0.58 -3.86 17.79
CA HIS A 44 0.46 -3.93 18.81
C HIS A 44 1.42 -2.75 18.72
N VAL A 45 2.08 -2.40 19.83
CA VAL A 45 3.14 -1.39 19.84
C VAL A 45 4.29 -1.82 18.92
N ALA A 46 4.69 -0.93 18.01
CA ALA A 46 5.77 -1.20 17.07
C ALA A 46 7.12 -1.26 17.78
N ARG A 47 7.89 -2.32 17.52
CA ARG A 47 9.28 -2.47 17.96
C ARG A 47 10.24 -2.19 16.79
N HIS A 48 10.20 -3.03 15.77
CA HIS A 48 10.87 -2.78 14.50
C HIS A 48 9.89 -2.93 13.35
N GLU A 49 9.96 -2.00 12.41
CA GLU A 49 9.15 -2.01 11.20
C GLU A 49 10.00 -1.60 10.01
N THR A 50 9.84 -2.29 8.89
CA THR A 50 10.53 -1.99 7.64
C THR A 50 9.55 -2.06 6.49
N VAL A 51 9.48 -0.99 5.72
CA VAL A 51 8.63 -0.90 4.55
C VAL A 51 9.49 -0.61 3.34
N ASN A 52 9.11 -1.11 2.18
CA ASN A 52 9.78 -0.85 0.92
C ASN A 52 8.75 -0.60 -0.17
N ASP A 53 9.10 0.23 -1.14
CA ASP A 53 8.37 0.32 -2.40
C ASP A 53 9.33 0.68 -3.53
N LEU A 54 8.96 0.34 -4.76
CA LEU A 54 9.76 0.69 -5.93
C LEU A 54 9.57 2.16 -6.32
N ASP A 55 8.39 2.74 -6.08
CA ASP A 55 8.11 4.12 -6.49
C ASP A 55 8.54 5.16 -5.43
N CYS A 56 9.41 6.07 -5.85
CA CYS A 56 9.90 7.18 -5.05
C CYS A 56 8.81 8.19 -4.61
N PHE A 57 7.61 8.20 -5.21
CA PHE A 57 6.52 9.07 -4.77
C PHE A 57 6.09 8.76 -3.33
N LEU A 58 6.11 7.50 -2.96
CA LEU A 58 5.82 7.10 -1.59
C LEU A 58 6.90 7.63 -0.64
N ALA A 59 8.18 7.54 -1.02
CA ALA A 59 9.29 8.10 -0.26
C ALA A 59 9.20 9.63 -0.12
N ASN A 60 8.84 10.37 -1.17
CA ASN A 60 8.63 11.82 -1.10
C ASN A 60 7.41 12.18 -0.23
N PHE A 61 6.31 11.44 -0.35
CA PHE A 61 5.15 11.60 0.51
C PHE A 61 5.54 11.47 1.99
N TRP A 62 6.35 10.45 2.33
CA TRP A 62 6.85 10.27 3.69
C TRP A 62 7.75 11.41 4.15
N ARG A 63 8.77 11.78 3.37
CA ARG A 63 9.67 12.89 3.72
C ARG A 63 8.88 14.20 3.88
N GLY A 64 7.94 14.46 2.98
CA GLY A 64 7.07 15.64 3.01
C GLY A 64 6.20 15.69 4.26
N ILE A 65 5.49 14.62 4.60
CA ILE A 65 4.67 14.59 5.82
C ILE A 65 5.52 14.70 7.09
N ALA A 66 6.72 14.13 7.10
CA ALA A 66 7.61 14.18 8.27
C ALA A 66 8.22 15.58 8.49
N LEU A 67 8.54 16.31 7.41
CA LEU A 67 9.25 17.58 7.47
C LEU A 67 8.34 18.81 7.39
N ASP A 68 7.28 18.73 6.58
CA ASP A 68 6.33 19.83 6.37
C ASP A 68 4.89 19.30 6.14
N PRO A 69 4.26 18.71 7.19
CA PRO A 69 2.91 18.16 7.09
C PRO A 69 1.88 19.24 6.74
N VAL A 70 2.14 20.50 7.10
CA VAL A 70 1.24 21.62 6.82
C VAL A 70 1.21 21.94 5.34
N ALA A 71 2.36 22.09 4.68
CA ALA A 71 2.40 22.34 3.25
C ALA A 71 1.83 21.16 2.45
N VAL A 72 2.15 19.91 2.82
CA VAL A 72 1.58 18.73 2.16
C VAL A 72 0.05 18.74 2.26
N ALA A 73 -0.49 18.99 3.46
CA ALA A 73 -1.94 19.04 3.67
C ALA A 73 -2.60 20.16 2.87
N HIS A 74 -1.98 21.35 2.82
CA HIS A 74 -2.46 22.47 2.01
C HIS A 74 -2.57 22.08 0.53
N TYR A 75 -1.54 21.47 -0.06
CA TYR A 75 -1.57 21.04 -1.46
C TYR A 75 -2.50 19.85 -1.73
N ALA A 76 -2.79 19.04 -0.71
CA ALA A 76 -3.74 17.94 -0.80
C ALA A 76 -5.22 18.38 -0.62
N SER A 77 -5.45 19.51 0.05
CA SER A 77 -6.79 20.06 0.34
C SER A 77 -7.36 20.75 -0.88
N TRP A 78 -7.98 19.96 -1.77
CA TRP A 78 -8.53 20.47 -3.03
C TRP A 78 -9.85 19.77 -3.40
N PRO A 79 -10.82 20.48 -4.02
CA PRO A 79 -12.03 19.83 -4.51
C PRO A 79 -11.71 18.82 -5.61
N GLN A 80 -12.57 17.81 -5.78
CA GLN A 80 -12.45 16.89 -6.91
C GLN A 80 -12.65 17.64 -8.22
N ASN A 81 -11.58 17.79 -9.00
CA ASN A 81 -11.58 18.54 -10.24
C ASN A 81 -10.84 17.74 -11.33
N GLU A 82 -11.59 17.30 -12.35
CA GLU A 82 -11.07 16.42 -13.41
C GLU A 82 -10.01 17.10 -14.29
N ALA A 83 -10.24 18.34 -14.70
CA ALA A 83 -9.29 19.07 -15.55
C ALA A 83 -7.97 19.33 -14.82
N ASP A 84 -8.06 19.74 -13.56
CA ASP A 84 -6.89 19.95 -12.70
C ASP A 84 -6.17 18.62 -12.36
N LEU A 85 -6.91 17.52 -12.17
CA LEU A 85 -6.32 16.19 -11.98
C LEU A 85 -5.47 15.78 -13.19
N HIS A 86 -5.96 15.97 -14.42
CA HIS A 86 -5.19 15.67 -15.63
C HIS A 86 -3.97 16.57 -15.78
N ALA A 87 -4.09 17.86 -15.43
CA ALA A 87 -2.97 18.78 -15.45
C ALA A 87 -1.87 18.36 -14.45
N ARG A 88 -2.26 17.97 -13.22
CA ARG A 88 -1.33 17.48 -12.20
C ARG A 88 -0.70 16.14 -12.57
N HIS A 89 -1.46 15.21 -13.15
CA HIS A 89 -0.94 13.93 -13.69
C HIS A 89 0.23 14.17 -14.65
N LEU A 90 0.00 15.03 -15.64
CA LEU A 90 0.99 15.35 -16.66
C LEU A 90 2.18 16.11 -16.07
N TYR A 91 1.92 17.07 -15.18
CA TYR A 91 2.98 17.83 -14.52
C TYR A 91 3.91 16.91 -13.72
N ILE A 92 3.35 16.07 -12.84
CA ILE A 92 4.12 15.19 -11.95
C ILE A 92 4.81 14.10 -12.76
N GLY A 93 4.13 13.51 -13.75
CA GLY A 93 4.71 12.50 -14.63
C GLY A 93 5.94 13.02 -15.40
N ALA A 94 5.96 14.30 -15.74
CA ALA A 94 7.08 14.96 -16.43
C ALA A 94 8.26 15.33 -15.52
N GLN A 95 8.16 15.22 -14.19
CA GLN A 95 9.26 15.55 -13.27
C GLN A 95 10.29 14.40 -13.18
N THR A 96 11.10 14.19 -14.22
CA THR A 96 12.17 13.17 -14.20
C THR A 96 13.28 13.55 -13.22
N ASP A 97 13.70 14.81 -13.22
CA ASP A 97 14.79 15.31 -12.38
C ASP A 97 14.44 15.27 -10.88
N PHE A 98 13.16 15.46 -10.56
CA PHE A 98 12.66 15.30 -9.19
C PHE A 98 12.98 13.90 -8.63
N ARG A 99 12.78 12.85 -9.42
CA ARG A 99 13.02 11.46 -8.98
C ARG A 99 14.51 11.25 -8.70
N GLU A 100 15.37 11.74 -9.59
CA GLU A 100 16.82 11.65 -9.41
C GLU A 100 17.27 12.40 -8.15
N ARG A 101 16.76 13.62 -7.93
CA ARG A 101 17.07 14.43 -6.75
C ARG A 101 16.62 13.77 -5.44
N MET A 102 15.51 13.03 -5.44
CA MET A 102 15.08 12.27 -4.26
C MET A 102 16.12 11.22 -3.82
N HIS A 103 16.91 10.69 -4.76
CA HIS A 103 17.97 9.73 -4.51
C HIS A 103 19.33 10.38 -4.19
N THR A 104 19.60 11.57 -4.73
CA THR A 104 20.94 12.18 -4.69
C THR A 104 21.07 13.38 -3.74
N ASP A 105 19.98 14.06 -3.40
CA ASP A 105 19.98 15.22 -2.50
C ASP A 105 19.33 14.85 -1.15
N PRO A 106 20.11 14.80 -0.05
CA PRO A 106 19.60 14.39 1.26
C PRO A 106 18.63 15.41 1.88
N LEU A 107 18.64 16.67 1.43
CA LEU A 107 17.74 17.72 1.92
C LEU A 107 16.52 17.90 1.02
N PHE A 108 16.47 17.22 -0.12
CA PHE A 108 15.40 17.40 -1.08
C PHE A 108 14.14 16.61 -0.72
N PHE A 109 13.03 17.35 -0.71
CA PHE A 109 11.67 16.87 -0.84
C PHE A 109 10.85 17.99 -1.50
N ASP A 110 9.71 17.63 -2.10
CA ASP A 110 8.78 18.62 -2.65
C ASP A 110 7.38 18.40 -2.01
N PRO A 111 6.95 19.30 -1.10
CA PRO A 111 5.66 19.17 -0.42
C PRO A 111 4.47 19.40 -1.36
N LYS A 112 4.67 20.14 -2.45
CA LYS A 112 3.64 20.36 -3.48
C LYS A 112 3.42 19.09 -4.29
N ILE A 113 4.49 18.43 -4.73
CA ILE A 113 4.39 17.13 -5.41
C ILE A 113 3.78 16.10 -4.47
N ALA A 114 4.19 16.05 -3.19
CA ALA A 114 3.62 15.13 -2.20
C ALA A 114 2.10 15.36 -2.01
N GLY A 115 1.67 16.61 -1.80
CA GLY A 115 0.27 16.94 -1.59
C GLY A 115 -0.59 16.73 -2.84
N TRP A 116 -0.10 17.12 -4.02
CA TRP A 116 -0.80 16.87 -5.28
C TRP A 116 -0.88 15.39 -5.62
N TRP A 117 0.18 14.63 -5.34
CA TRP A 117 0.16 13.19 -5.49
C TRP A 117 -0.90 12.55 -4.58
N LEU A 118 -0.95 12.95 -3.31
CA LEU A 118 -1.93 12.48 -2.32
C LEU A 118 -3.39 12.84 -2.69
N TYR A 119 -3.62 14.06 -3.16
CA TYR A 119 -4.91 14.50 -3.70
C TYR A 119 -5.31 13.63 -4.89
N GLY A 120 -4.42 13.51 -5.88
CA GLY A 120 -4.76 12.91 -7.15
C GLY A 120 -4.95 11.40 -7.04
N ILE A 121 -4.10 10.70 -6.28
CA ILE A 121 -4.27 9.26 -6.03
C ILE A 121 -5.59 8.96 -5.30
N SER A 122 -6.11 9.92 -4.53
CA SER A 122 -7.39 9.78 -3.81
C SER A 122 -8.62 9.88 -4.70
N ILE A 123 -8.48 10.37 -5.94
CA ILE A 123 -9.59 10.55 -6.89
C ILE A 123 -9.34 9.90 -8.26
N TRP A 124 -8.18 9.26 -8.45
CA TRP A 124 -7.79 8.60 -9.70
C TRP A 124 -8.47 7.24 -9.86
N ILE A 125 -9.00 6.96 -11.05
CA ILE A 125 -9.51 5.63 -11.41
C ILE A 125 -8.44 4.84 -12.16
N GLY A 126 -8.16 3.65 -11.63
CA GLY A 126 -7.28 2.67 -12.27
C GLY A 126 -5.82 2.81 -11.85
N ASP A 127 -4.93 2.32 -12.70
CA ASP A 127 -3.48 2.35 -12.53
C ASP A 127 -2.85 3.57 -13.22
N GLY A 128 -1.53 3.72 -13.05
CA GLY A 128 -0.74 4.65 -13.85
C GLY A 128 -0.79 6.11 -13.44
N TRP A 129 -1.31 6.45 -12.26
CA TRP A 129 -1.23 7.80 -11.71
C TRP A 129 0.22 8.30 -11.69
N CYS A 130 0.49 9.48 -12.25
CA CYS A 130 1.82 10.09 -12.36
C CYS A 130 2.87 9.31 -13.19
N GLN A 131 2.47 8.34 -14.01
CA GLN A 131 3.34 7.74 -15.02
C GLN A 131 3.47 8.63 -16.27
N ALA A 132 4.63 8.63 -16.91
CA ALA A 132 5.04 9.55 -17.99
C ALA A 132 4.29 9.38 -19.34
N PHE A 133 3.12 8.73 -19.34
CA PHE A 133 2.30 8.50 -20.53
C PHE A 133 1.03 9.37 -20.49
N LYS A 134 0.58 9.80 -21.69
CA LYS A 134 -0.65 10.59 -21.87
C LYS A 134 -1.90 9.71 -21.70
N SER A 135 -2.14 9.19 -20.50
CA SER A 135 -3.43 8.60 -20.16
C SER A 135 -4.32 9.68 -19.52
N ARG A 136 -5.49 9.93 -20.10
CA ARG A 136 -6.57 10.67 -19.44
C ARG A 136 -7.53 9.64 -18.86
N ARG A 137 -7.60 9.55 -17.53
CA ARG A 137 -8.56 8.70 -16.81
C ARG A 137 -9.68 9.57 -16.23
N ARG A 138 -10.87 8.99 -16.08
CA ARG A 138 -11.98 9.67 -15.38
C ARG A 138 -11.69 9.75 -13.88
N ILE A 139 -12.27 10.73 -13.21
CA ILE A 139 -12.24 10.83 -11.74
C ILE A 139 -13.23 9.86 -11.08
N GLN A 140 -12.95 9.47 -9.84
CA GLN A 140 -13.86 8.66 -9.03
C GLN A 140 -15.11 9.46 -8.62
N LEU A 141 -16.27 9.07 -9.14
CA LEU A 141 -17.57 9.73 -8.83
C LEU A 141 -18.36 9.08 -7.69
N THR A 142 -17.82 8.03 -7.05
CA THR A 142 -18.49 7.35 -5.93
C THR A 142 -18.12 8.02 -4.60
N SER A 143 -18.37 7.31 -3.49
CA SER A 143 -17.96 7.73 -2.14
C SER A 143 -16.52 8.27 -2.10
N PRO A 144 -16.28 9.40 -1.41
CA PRO A 144 -14.95 9.99 -1.28
C PRO A 144 -13.93 9.01 -0.69
N GLN A 145 -12.69 9.09 -1.16
CA GLN A 145 -11.59 8.21 -0.74
C GLN A 145 -10.37 9.01 -0.29
N GLY A 146 -9.45 8.34 0.41
CA GLY A 146 -8.22 8.94 0.92
C GLY A 146 -8.49 10.23 1.69
N VAL A 147 -7.76 11.30 1.35
CA VAL A 147 -7.87 12.63 1.97
C VAL A 147 -9.19 13.37 1.66
N ASN A 148 -10.01 12.87 0.74
CA ASN A 148 -11.31 13.47 0.43
C ASN A 148 -12.44 12.98 1.36
N ARG A 149 -12.19 11.99 2.23
CA ARG A 149 -13.19 11.49 3.19
C ARG A 149 -13.55 12.56 4.23
N PHE A 150 -14.79 12.52 4.69
CA PHE A 150 -15.22 13.33 5.85
C PHE A 150 -14.66 12.81 7.18
N THR A 151 -14.25 11.54 7.22
CA THR A 151 -13.60 10.89 8.36
C THR A 151 -12.20 10.44 7.93
N LEU A 152 -11.19 11.17 8.40
CA LEU A 152 -9.77 10.83 8.22
C LEU A 152 -9.21 10.13 9.46
N ILE A 153 -9.63 10.59 10.63
CA ILE A 153 -9.23 10.05 11.92
C ILE A 153 -10.45 9.30 12.50
N PRO A 154 -10.30 8.03 12.94
CA PRO A 154 -11.40 7.32 13.56
C PRO A 154 -11.98 8.10 14.75
N GLY A 155 -13.31 8.30 14.73
CA GLY A 155 -14.01 9.07 15.75
C GLY A 155 -14.10 10.58 15.48
N THR A 156 -13.52 11.09 14.39
CA THR A 156 -13.74 12.46 13.91
C THR A 156 -14.49 12.43 12.58
N THR A 157 -15.55 13.22 12.47
CA THR A 157 -16.28 13.38 11.21
C THR A 157 -16.51 14.86 11.00
N LEU A 158 -15.95 15.40 9.92
CA LEU A 158 -16.23 16.76 9.51
C LEU A 158 -17.69 16.90 9.09
N PRO A 159 -18.38 17.98 9.49
CA PRO A 159 -19.74 18.24 9.03
C PRO A 159 -19.75 18.54 7.52
N PHE A 160 -20.90 18.39 6.88
CA PHE A 160 -21.03 18.59 5.43
C PHE A 160 -20.77 20.03 4.98
N ASP A 161 -20.97 20.99 5.87
CA ASP A 161 -20.76 22.43 5.70
C ASP A 161 -19.39 22.90 6.23
N ALA A 162 -18.47 21.98 6.56
CA ALA A 162 -17.12 22.33 6.95
C ALA A 162 -16.45 23.22 5.90
N THR A 163 -15.85 24.31 6.38
CA THR A 163 -15.11 25.28 5.58
C THR A 163 -13.82 24.66 5.00
N CYS A 164 -13.22 25.36 4.03
CA CYS A 164 -11.92 24.95 3.48
C CYS A 164 -10.82 24.90 4.55
N ASP A 165 -10.86 25.84 5.51
CA ASP A 165 -9.89 25.90 6.60
C ASP A 165 -10.06 24.73 7.57
N GLU A 166 -11.29 24.39 7.94
CA GLU A 166 -11.59 23.23 8.80
C GLU A 166 -11.18 21.91 8.13
N ARG A 167 -11.44 21.75 6.83
CA ARG A 167 -10.95 20.59 6.06
C ARG A 167 -9.43 20.51 6.06
N THR A 168 -8.77 21.63 5.79
CA THR A 168 -7.31 21.69 5.74
C THR A 168 -6.71 21.37 7.12
N ALA A 169 -7.28 21.91 8.20
CA ALA A 169 -6.86 21.63 9.56
C ALA A 169 -6.98 20.13 9.91
N GLU A 170 -8.05 19.45 9.49
CA GLU A 170 -8.20 18.01 9.72
C GLU A 170 -7.19 17.18 8.92
N ILE A 171 -6.88 17.57 7.68
CA ILE A 171 -5.81 16.92 6.89
C ILE A 171 -4.45 17.14 7.56
N ILE A 172 -4.17 18.34 8.09
CA ILE A 172 -2.95 18.63 8.86
C ILE A 172 -2.86 17.72 10.08
N ARG A 173 -3.93 17.64 10.88
CA ARG A 173 -3.99 16.77 12.07
C ARG A 173 -3.73 15.32 11.69
N TYR A 174 -4.33 14.86 10.60
CA TYR A 174 -4.13 13.52 10.10
C TYR A 174 -2.70 13.26 9.60
N ALA A 175 -2.09 14.21 8.88
CA ALA A 175 -0.71 14.14 8.45
C ALA A 175 0.27 14.05 9.63
N LEU A 176 0.03 14.82 10.71
CA LEU A 176 0.82 14.74 11.94
C LEU A 176 0.74 13.35 12.59
N LEU A 177 -0.46 12.76 12.67
CA LEU A 177 -0.63 11.41 13.21
C LEU A 177 0.10 10.35 12.37
N ILE A 178 0.10 10.51 11.05
CA ILE A 178 0.86 9.65 10.13
C ILE A 178 2.37 9.80 10.39
N ALA A 179 2.87 11.03 10.52
CA ALA A 179 4.27 11.31 10.84
C ALA A 179 4.69 10.62 12.14
N ASP A 180 3.88 10.74 13.19
CA ASP A 180 4.12 10.08 14.48
C ASP A 180 4.13 8.55 14.35
N ARG A 181 3.16 7.97 13.61
CA ARG A 181 3.06 6.53 13.44
C ARG A 181 4.28 5.93 12.75
N LEU A 182 4.90 6.67 11.84
CA LEU A 182 5.99 6.18 11.02
C LEU A 182 7.37 6.63 11.47
N ARG A 183 7.43 7.44 12.54
CA ARG A 183 8.67 7.98 13.10
C ARG A 183 9.75 6.93 13.37
N ASN A 184 9.33 5.71 13.71
CA ASN A 184 10.23 4.59 14.02
C ASN A 184 10.27 3.51 12.92
N THR A 185 9.62 3.76 11.77
CA THR A 185 9.56 2.83 10.65
C THR A 185 10.74 3.07 9.71
N ARG A 186 11.47 2.01 9.36
CA ARG A 186 12.51 2.07 8.33
C ARG A 186 11.84 2.08 6.95
N VAL A 187 12.04 3.16 6.19
CA VAL A 187 11.52 3.29 4.83
C VAL A 187 12.64 3.02 3.83
N CYS A 188 12.49 2.00 3.01
CA CYS A 188 13.37 1.66 1.90
C CYS A 188 12.70 2.01 0.56
N CYS A 189 13.50 2.20 -0.47
CA CYS A 189 13.02 2.40 -1.83
C CYS A 189 13.89 1.60 -2.80
N GLY A 190 13.26 0.71 -3.58
CA GLY A 190 13.92 -0.15 -4.56
C GLY A 190 13.44 -1.60 -4.51
N ASP A 191 14.33 -2.52 -4.91
CA ASP A 191 14.02 -3.95 -5.00
C ASP A 191 13.57 -4.55 -3.66
N TRP A 192 12.52 -5.37 -3.72
CA TRP A 192 11.85 -5.98 -2.57
C TRP A 192 12.77 -6.93 -1.79
N GLY A 193 13.67 -7.64 -2.48
CA GLY A 193 14.60 -8.60 -1.90
C GLY A 193 15.55 -7.98 -0.86
N ARG A 194 15.81 -6.67 -0.98
CA ARG A 194 16.73 -5.94 -0.09
C ARG A 194 16.25 -5.88 1.36
N VAL A 195 14.95 -5.95 1.60
CA VAL A 195 14.38 -5.87 2.95
C VAL A 195 14.09 -7.23 3.58
N VAL A 196 14.27 -8.32 2.83
CA VAL A 196 14.05 -9.70 3.30
C VAL A 196 15.35 -10.52 3.37
N THR A 197 16.44 -9.85 3.72
CA THR A 197 17.76 -10.50 3.88
C THR A 197 17.99 -11.00 5.31
N PRO A 198 18.86 -12.00 5.52
CA PRO A 198 19.20 -12.49 6.87
C PRO A 198 19.71 -11.41 7.82
N ALA A 199 20.37 -10.36 7.30
CA ALA A 199 20.85 -9.23 8.09
C ALA A 199 19.71 -8.35 8.64
N ILE A 200 18.60 -8.26 7.90
CA ILE A 200 17.42 -7.50 8.32
C ILE A 200 16.49 -8.38 9.17
N MET A 201 16.30 -9.63 8.78
CA MET A 201 15.32 -10.56 9.34
C MET A 201 15.84 -11.37 10.53
N ASN A 202 16.44 -10.69 11.53
CA ASN A 202 17.07 -11.31 12.71
C ASN A 202 16.33 -12.58 13.19
N SER A 203 16.98 -13.75 13.04
CA SER A 203 16.35 -15.05 13.28
C SER A 203 16.09 -15.38 14.75
N ARG A 204 16.39 -14.48 15.69
CA ARG A 204 16.19 -14.71 17.13
C ARG A 204 14.86 -14.23 17.68
N THR A 205 14.09 -13.45 16.91
CA THR A 205 12.78 -12.95 17.34
C THR A 205 11.73 -13.13 16.25
N PRO A 206 10.44 -13.29 16.61
CA PRO A 206 9.38 -13.43 15.63
C PRO A 206 9.34 -12.26 14.66
N THR A 207 9.39 -12.56 13.36
CA THR A 207 9.37 -11.58 12.26
C THR A 207 8.17 -11.86 11.35
N GLY A 208 7.32 -10.86 11.17
CA GLY A 208 6.19 -10.90 10.23
C GLY A 208 6.62 -10.35 8.87
N VAL A 209 6.36 -11.07 7.79
CA VAL A 209 6.63 -10.62 6.41
C VAL A 209 5.37 -10.67 5.58
N PHE A 210 4.89 -9.50 5.15
CA PHE A 210 3.69 -9.38 4.32
C PHE A 210 4.09 -9.10 2.86
N LEU A 211 3.93 -10.09 1.99
CA LEU A 211 4.24 -10.01 0.56
C LEU A 211 2.96 -9.80 -0.25
N ASP A 212 2.85 -8.63 -0.88
CA ASP A 212 1.77 -8.27 -1.79
C ASP A 212 2.34 -7.79 -3.14
N PRO A 213 2.99 -8.69 -3.91
CA PRO A 213 3.60 -8.33 -5.19
C PRO A 213 2.53 -7.97 -6.23
N PRO A 214 2.90 -7.30 -7.34
CA PRO A 214 1.98 -7.14 -8.46
C PRO A 214 1.72 -8.50 -9.15
N TYR A 215 0.55 -9.10 -8.93
CA TYR A 215 0.11 -10.36 -9.56
C TYR A 215 -0.82 -10.13 -10.78
N GLY A 216 -0.90 -11.06 -11.75
CA GLY A 216 -1.63 -10.82 -13.02
C GLY A 216 -2.11 -12.08 -13.77
N THR A 217 -3.27 -11.99 -14.44
CA THR A 217 -3.85 -13.09 -15.23
C THR A 217 -3.23 -13.25 -16.63
N PRO A 218 -3.30 -14.45 -17.25
CA PRO A 218 -2.83 -14.75 -18.61
C PRO A 218 -3.33 -13.84 -19.75
N GLU A 219 -4.43 -13.11 -19.58
CA GLU A 219 -5.28 -12.68 -20.70
C GLU A 219 -5.08 -11.25 -21.20
N VAL A 220 -4.21 -10.44 -20.59
CA VAL A 220 -3.83 -9.13 -21.14
C VAL A 220 -2.40 -9.20 -21.67
N ALA A 221 -2.27 -9.89 -22.81
CA ALA A 221 -1.04 -9.94 -23.59
C ALA A 221 -0.84 -8.62 -24.32
N SER A 222 -0.30 -7.62 -23.61
CA SER A 222 0.52 -6.57 -24.21
C SER A 222 1.40 -5.96 -23.12
N ASP A 223 2.71 -5.97 -23.36
CA ASP A 223 3.75 -5.17 -22.71
C ASP A 223 4.67 -5.87 -21.69
N LEU A 224 5.96 -5.50 -21.79
CA LEU A 224 7.10 -5.85 -20.93
C LEU A 224 6.77 -5.80 -19.42
N TYR A 225 5.85 -4.92 -19.03
CA TYR A 225 5.41 -4.73 -17.65
C TYR A 225 4.73 -5.97 -17.07
N THR A 226 3.94 -6.71 -17.87
CA THR A 226 3.25 -7.93 -17.41
C THR A 226 4.24 -9.08 -17.17
N HIS A 227 5.31 -9.17 -17.97
CA HIS A 227 6.36 -10.17 -17.79
C HIS A 227 7.21 -9.89 -16.55
N HIS A 228 7.57 -8.63 -16.29
CA HIS A 228 8.28 -8.23 -15.06
C HIS A 228 7.42 -8.42 -13.80
N ASN A 229 6.11 -8.17 -13.86
CA ASN A 229 5.24 -8.36 -12.70
C ASN A 229 5.09 -9.85 -12.33
N ARG A 230 4.92 -10.74 -13.32
CA ARG A 230 4.85 -12.20 -13.06
C ARG A 230 6.16 -12.77 -12.51
N SER A 231 7.32 -12.26 -12.95
CA SER A 231 8.60 -12.72 -12.39
C SER A 231 8.71 -12.35 -10.91
N VAL A 232 8.31 -11.14 -10.52
CA VAL A 232 8.35 -10.69 -9.12
C VAL A 232 7.41 -11.52 -8.23
N ALA A 233 6.17 -11.79 -8.66
CA ALA A 233 5.24 -12.62 -7.89
C ALA A 233 5.78 -14.04 -7.68
N ALA A 234 6.33 -14.67 -8.73
CA ALA A 234 6.94 -15.98 -8.66
C ALA A 234 8.19 -16.01 -7.78
N GLU A 235 9.06 -14.99 -7.86
CA GLU A 235 10.24 -14.84 -7.00
C GLU A 235 9.84 -14.69 -5.52
N CYS A 236 8.79 -13.93 -5.24
CA CYS A 236 8.23 -13.78 -3.90
C CYS A 236 7.70 -15.11 -3.35
N ALA A 237 6.93 -15.85 -4.15
CA ALA A 237 6.42 -17.16 -3.77
C ALA A 237 7.56 -18.16 -3.50
N ALA A 238 8.55 -18.23 -4.40
CA ALA A 238 9.72 -19.10 -4.25
C ALA A 238 10.52 -18.78 -2.98
N TRP A 239 10.78 -17.49 -2.72
CA TRP A 239 11.44 -17.05 -1.49
C TRP A 239 10.62 -17.39 -0.24
N ALA A 240 9.30 -17.16 -0.29
CA ALA A 240 8.42 -17.44 0.83
C ALA A 240 8.44 -18.92 1.18
N ILE A 241 8.29 -19.80 0.18
CA ILE A 241 8.35 -21.26 0.35
C ILE A 241 9.70 -21.68 0.95
N ALA A 242 10.82 -21.17 0.42
CA ALA A 242 12.15 -21.49 0.91
C ALA A 242 12.42 -21.06 2.37
N ASN A 243 11.67 -20.06 2.88
CA ASN A 243 11.83 -19.52 4.23
C ASN A 243 10.68 -19.90 5.18
N GLY A 244 9.63 -20.56 4.69
CA GLY A 244 8.39 -20.82 5.40
C GLY A 244 8.54 -21.71 6.63
N ASP A 245 9.50 -22.63 6.59
CA ASP A 245 9.74 -23.59 7.67
C ASP A 245 10.54 -23.01 8.85
N ASN A 246 11.00 -21.75 8.75
CA ASN A 246 11.69 -21.10 9.84
C ASN A 246 10.71 -20.74 10.98
N PRO A 247 10.89 -21.27 12.20
CA PRO A 247 9.96 -21.05 13.32
C PRO A 247 9.86 -19.60 13.79
N ASN A 248 10.82 -18.75 13.41
CA ASN A 248 10.80 -17.34 13.75
C ASN A 248 10.11 -16.47 12.68
N TYR A 249 9.70 -17.04 11.54
CA TYR A 249 9.08 -16.29 10.46
C TYR A 249 7.59 -16.58 10.34
N ARG A 250 6.81 -15.49 10.29
CA ARG A 250 5.37 -15.50 10.01
C ARG A 250 5.18 -14.80 8.68
N ILE A 251 5.03 -15.57 7.61
CA ILE A 251 5.00 -15.06 6.24
C ILE A 251 3.57 -15.15 5.71
N ALA A 252 3.10 -14.07 5.10
CA ALA A 252 1.85 -14.05 4.37
C ALA A 252 2.11 -13.59 2.93
N VAL A 253 1.62 -14.34 1.95
CA VAL A 253 1.76 -14.03 0.52
C VAL A 253 0.38 -13.83 -0.09
N CYS A 254 0.17 -12.74 -0.80
CA CYS A 254 -1.06 -12.48 -1.57
C CYS A 254 -0.86 -12.83 -3.05
N GLY A 255 -1.92 -13.34 -3.68
CA GLY A 255 -1.94 -13.69 -5.10
C GLY A 255 -3.27 -14.30 -5.54
N TYR A 256 -3.31 -14.85 -6.75
CA TYR A 256 -4.48 -15.56 -7.28
C TYR A 256 -4.38 -17.08 -7.10
N GLU A 257 -5.52 -17.71 -6.83
CA GLU A 257 -5.67 -19.16 -6.84
C GLU A 257 -5.16 -19.74 -8.17
N GLY A 258 -4.30 -20.77 -8.06
CA GLY A 258 -3.64 -21.39 -9.20
C GLY A 258 -2.46 -20.61 -9.79
N GLU A 259 -2.09 -19.44 -9.24
CA GLU A 259 -0.93 -18.68 -9.71
C GLU A 259 0.40 -19.32 -9.27
N HIS A 260 0.44 -19.82 -8.03
CA HIS A 260 1.61 -20.46 -7.43
C HIS A 260 1.18 -21.69 -6.63
N GLU A 261 1.97 -22.76 -6.71
CA GLU A 261 1.79 -23.98 -5.90
C GLU A 261 2.58 -23.84 -4.60
N PHE A 262 1.86 -23.67 -3.49
CA PHE A 262 2.43 -23.70 -2.15
C PHE A 262 2.36 -25.13 -1.57
N PRO A 263 3.31 -25.54 -0.72
CA PRO A 263 3.24 -26.83 -0.02
C PRO A 263 1.99 -26.95 0.86
N ASP A 264 1.50 -28.17 1.09
CA ASP A 264 0.34 -28.45 1.95
C ASP A 264 0.52 -28.02 3.42
N THR A 265 1.76 -27.72 3.84
CA THR A 265 2.06 -27.16 5.15
C THR A 265 1.61 -25.70 5.30
N TRP A 266 1.42 -25.00 4.17
CA TRP A 266 0.91 -23.64 4.12
C TRP A 266 -0.61 -23.63 4.14
N GLU A 267 -1.18 -22.63 4.82
CA GLU A 267 -2.62 -22.47 4.85
C GLU A 267 -3.06 -21.44 3.82
N CYS A 268 -3.87 -21.86 2.85
CA CYS A 268 -4.45 -21.00 1.83
C CYS A 268 -5.83 -20.51 2.28
N VAL A 269 -5.95 -19.21 2.49
CA VAL A 269 -7.21 -18.58 2.94
C VAL A 269 -7.80 -17.77 1.79
N PRO A 270 -9.04 -18.07 1.35
CA PRO A 270 -9.74 -17.19 0.44
C PRO A 270 -10.08 -15.88 1.14
N TRP A 271 -9.85 -14.76 0.46
CA TRP A 271 -10.31 -13.47 0.95
C TRP A 271 -11.08 -12.76 -0.14
N LYS A 272 -12.18 -12.11 0.27
CA LYS A 272 -13.09 -11.45 -0.65
C LYS A 272 -12.85 -9.95 -0.61
N THR A 273 -12.41 -9.37 -1.73
CA THR A 273 -12.70 -7.97 -1.98
C THR A 273 -14.20 -7.79 -2.19
N CYS A 274 -14.90 -7.05 -1.33
CA CYS A 274 -16.14 -6.40 -1.74
C CYS A 274 -15.79 -5.30 -2.75
N GLY A 275 -15.65 -5.66 -4.03
CA GLY A 275 -15.48 -4.76 -5.17
C GLY A 275 -14.47 -3.62 -4.96
N GLY A 276 -13.21 -3.83 -5.38
CA GLY A 276 -12.29 -2.71 -5.57
C GLY A 276 -12.75 -1.76 -6.69
N LEU A 277 -11.97 -0.70 -6.95
CA LEU A 277 -12.19 0.26 -8.04
C LEU A 277 -12.39 -0.36 -9.44
N GLY A 278 -12.15 -1.67 -9.61
CA GLY A 278 -12.47 -2.46 -10.81
C GLY A 278 -13.96 -2.79 -11.01
N GLY A 279 -14.84 -2.43 -10.07
CA GLY A 279 -16.29 -2.75 -10.11
C GLY A 279 -17.08 -2.10 -11.25
N LEU A 280 -16.46 -1.27 -12.10
CA LEU A 280 -17.09 -0.59 -13.23
C LEU A 280 -16.83 -1.26 -14.59
N LYS A 281 -16.15 -2.41 -14.64
CA LYS A 281 -15.99 -3.18 -15.89
C LYS A 281 -17.12 -4.19 -16.02
N GLY A 282 -17.63 -4.33 -17.26
CA GLY A 282 -18.87 -5.04 -17.61
C GLY A 282 -18.96 -6.51 -17.17
N PRO A 283 -20.11 -7.17 -17.40
CA PRO A 283 -20.37 -8.52 -16.95
C PRO A 283 -19.30 -9.50 -17.47
N GLY A 284 -18.60 -10.18 -16.55
CA GLY A 284 -17.53 -11.15 -16.85
C GLY A 284 -16.15 -10.84 -16.25
N GLN A 285 -15.80 -9.57 -15.97
CA GLN A 285 -14.45 -9.22 -15.47
C GLN A 285 -14.31 -9.14 -13.94
N ASN A 286 -15.33 -9.61 -13.21
CA ASN A 286 -15.39 -9.65 -11.75
C ASN A 286 -15.08 -11.05 -11.18
N GLU A 287 -14.50 -11.95 -11.97
CA GLU A 287 -14.19 -13.33 -11.55
C GLU A 287 -12.91 -13.41 -10.70
N ASN A 288 -11.92 -12.53 -10.96
CA ASN A 288 -10.65 -12.52 -10.24
C ASN A 288 -10.78 -12.23 -8.74
N ARG A 289 -11.82 -11.51 -8.30
CA ARG A 289 -12.08 -11.25 -6.87
C ARG A 289 -12.40 -12.51 -6.06
N PHE A 290 -12.84 -13.58 -6.74
CA PHE A 290 -13.09 -14.88 -6.11
C PHE A 290 -11.83 -15.75 -6.10
N LYS A 291 -10.81 -15.38 -6.88
CA LYS A 291 -9.52 -16.06 -6.95
C LYS A 291 -8.51 -15.48 -5.96
N GLU A 292 -8.75 -14.34 -5.34
CA GLU A 292 -7.80 -13.76 -4.39
C GLU A 292 -7.58 -14.71 -3.19
N ARG A 293 -6.30 -14.99 -2.88
CA ARG A 293 -5.85 -15.86 -1.81
C ARG A 293 -4.78 -15.17 -0.97
N ILE A 294 -4.67 -15.60 0.28
CA ILE A 294 -3.50 -15.35 1.13
C ILE A 294 -2.98 -16.70 1.61
N TRP A 295 -1.70 -16.97 1.35
CA TRP A 295 -1.00 -18.14 1.90
C TRP A 295 -0.24 -17.73 3.16
N PHE A 296 -0.50 -18.43 4.26
CA PHE A 296 0.19 -18.24 5.54
C PHE A 296 1.18 -19.37 5.80
N SER A 297 2.39 -19.03 6.22
CA SER A 297 3.43 -20.01 6.55
C SER A 297 3.03 -20.90 7.74
N PRO A 298 3.61 -22.11 7.86
CA PRO A 298 3.26 -23.08 8.92
C PRO A 298 3.33 -22.51 10.34
N HIS A 299 4.26 -21.58 10.60
CA HIS A 299 4.51 -20.97 11.90
C HIS A 299 3.70 -19.70 12.19
N CYS A 300 2.81 -19.30 11.27
CA CYS A 300 1.79 -18.31 11.56
C CYS A 300 0.81 -18.86 12.61
N ASN A 301 0.33 -17.99 13.49
CA ASN A 301 -0.70 -18.36 14.47
C ASN A 301 -1.92 -18.94 13.74
N LYS A 302 -2.51 -19.98 14.31
CA LYS A 302 -3.80 -20.49 13.85
C LYS A 302 -4.93 -19.67 14.48
N PRO A 303 -6.08 -19.52 13.80
CA PRO A 303 -7.25 -18.90 14.39
C PRO A 303 -7.61 -19.59 15.72
N GLN A 304 -7.95 -18.83 16.76
CA GLN A 304 -8.44 -19.42 18.00
C GLN A 304 -9.83 -20.03 17.75
N GLY A 305 -9.88 -21.34 17.52
CA GLY A 305 -11.07 -22.20 17.62
C GLY A 305 -12.15 -22.03 16.54
N GLU A 306 -12.12 -22.86 15.51
CA GLU A 306 -13.12 -23.93 15.46
C GLU A 306 -12.50 -25.12 16.21
N SER A 307 -12.69 -25.17 17.52
CA SER A 307 -12.54 -26.41 18.25
C SER A 307 -13.65 -27.33 17.74
N THR A 308 -13.25 -28.49 17.22
CA THR A 308 -14.13 -29.65 16.92
C THR A 308 -15.20 -29.87 17.97
#